data_AF-A0A0B8QJV4-F1
#
_entry.id   AF-A0A0B8QJV4-F1
#
_cell.length_a   1.000
_cell.length_b   1.000
_cell.length_c   1.000
_cell.angle_alpha   90.00
_cell.angle_beta   90.00
_cell.angle_gamma   90.00
#
_symmetry.space_group_name_H-M   'P 1'
#
loop_
_entity.id
_entity.type
_entity.pdbx_description
1 polymer ?
#
loop_
_entity_poly.entity_id
_entity_poly.type
_entity_poly.pdbx_seq_one_letter_code
_entity_poly.pdbx_strand_id
1 'polypeptide(L)'
;MKYQHILVALELEGECNVLIDRAVSMAKLIDAQLSFVHIDGSHGEIYPELVDLQASYHEAPLKKRSVEQLNKIVEYTNYPIEHIW
;
A
#
# COMPACT_ATOMS: atom_id res chain seq x y z
N MET A 1 5.92 20.20 15.39
CA MET A 1 5.21 18.89 15.27
C MET A 1 5.72 18.22 14.01
N LYS A 2 6.11 16.94 14.08
CA LYS A 2 6.47 16.12 12.90
C LYS A 2 5.38 15.07 12.67
N TYR A 3 5.14 14.68 11.42
CA TYR A 3 4.28 13.53 11.15
C TYR A 3 4.94 12.28 11.70
N GLN A 4 4.15 11.40 12.33
CA GLN A 4 4.62 10.13 12.86
C GLN A 4 4.31 8.96 11.91
N HIS A 5 3.34 9.14 11.02
CA HIS A 5 2.89 8.12 10.08
C HIS A 5 2.46 8.79 8.77
N ILE A 6 2.93 8.25 7.66
CA ILE A 6 2.55 8.63 6.31
C ILE A 6 1.72 7.48 5.72
N LEU A 7 0.49 7.80 5.29
CA LEU A 7 -0.35 6.89 4.52
C LEU A 7 -0.40 7.37 3.07
N VAL A 8 -0.11 6.48 2.13
CA VAL A 8 -0.10 6.81 0.70
C VAL A 8 -1.08 5.96 -0.06
N ALA A 9 -1.98 6.61 -0.80
CA ALA A 9 -2.89 5.93 -1.70
C ALA A 9 -2.15 5.55 -2.99
N LEU A 10 -2.13 4.26 -3.32
CA LEU A 10 -1.48 3.72 -4.51
C LEU A 10 -2.51 3.06 -5.43
N GLU A 11 -2.28 3.20 -6.73
CA GLU A 11 -2.95 2.37 -7.73
C GLU A 11 -2.17 1.07 -7.88
N LEU A 12 -2.82 -0.09 -7.76
CA LEU A 12 -2.15 -1.38 -7.96
C LEU A 12 -1.89 -1.64 -9.45
N GLU A 13 -2.72 -1.08 -10.33
CA GLU A 13 -2.56 -1.18 -11.77
C GLU A 13 -1.87 0.06 -12.36
N GLY A 14 -0.58 0.26 -12.06
CA GLY A 14 0.18 1.38 -12.63
C GLY A 14 1.63 1.48 -12.16
N GLU A 15 2.38 2.41 -12.75
CA GLU A 15 3.71 2.77 -12.23
C GLU A 15 3.58 3.76 -11.08
N CYS A 16 3.76 3.27 -9.85
CA CYS A 16 3.69 4.06 -8.62
C CYS A 16 5.07 4.40 -8.02
N ASN A 17 6.17 4.02 -8.69
CA ASN A 17 7.54 4.12 -8.16
C ASN A 17 7.89 5.54 -7.70
N VAL A 18 7.55 6.57 -8.49
CA VAL A 18 7.83 7.97 -8.13
C VAL A 18 7.14 8.38 -6.81
N LEU A 19 5.92 7.88 -6.59
CA LEU A 19 5.15 8.17 -5.39
C LEU A 19 5.73 7.41 -4.18
N ILE A 20 6.11 6.15 -4.38
CA ILE A 20 6.81 5.33 -3.37
C ILE A 20 8.14 5.99 -2.98
N ASP A 21 8.96 6.38 -3.95
CA ASP A 21 10.28 7.00 -3.71
C ASP A 21 10.14 8.29 -2.90
N ARG A 22 9.15 9.13 -3.24
CA ARG A 22 8.87 10.37 -2.50
C ARG A 22 8.39 10.08 -1.08
N ALA A 23 7.49 9.11 -0.90
CA ALA A 23 6.99 8.73 0.41
C ALA A 23 8.10 8.19 1.32
N VAL A 24 8.93 7.30 0.78
CA VAL A 24 10.11 6.75 1.47
C VAL A 24 11.09 7.87 1.85
N SER A 25 11.36 8.80 0.95
CA SER A 25 12.25 9.93 1.22
C SER A 25 11.72 10.81 2.34
N MET A 26 10.41 11.09 2.35
CA MET A 26 9.76 11.87 3.40
C MET A 26 9.76 11.13 4.74
N ALA A 27 9.41 9.84 4.76
CA ALA A 27 9.41 8.99 5.95
C ALA A 27 10.79 8.93 6.60
N LYS A 28 11.85 8.73 5.79
CA LYS A 28 13.25 8.74 6.26
C LYS A 28 13.66 10.09 6.84
N LEU A 29 13.26 11.20 6.23
CA LEU A 29 13.64 12.54 6.67
C LEU A 29 13.10 12.89 8.07
N ILE A 30 11.90 12.41 8.40
CA ILE A 30 11.23 12.75 9.66
C ILE A 30 11.13 11.58 10.63
N ASP A 31 11.69 10.42 10.28
CA ASP A 31 11.61 9.18 11.05
C ASP A 31 10.14 8.84 11.38
N ALA A 32 9.36 8.63 10.31
CA ALA A 32 7.93 8.31 10.38
C ALA A 32 7.65 6.93 9.77
N GLN A 33 6.61 6.29 10.29
CA GLN A 33 6.05 5.07 9.74
C GLN A 33 5.45 5.29 8.34
N LEU A 34 5.42 4.23 7.53
CA LEU A 34 4.88 4.26 6.17
C LEU A 34 3.88 3.13 5.97
N SER A 35 2.68 3.47 5.49
CA SER A 35 1.65 2.51 5.07
C SER A 35 1.11 2.86 3.70
N PHE A 36 0.54 1.86 3.02
CA PHE A 36 -0.10 2.02 1.73
C PHE A 36 -1.59 1.66 1.81
N VAL A 37 -2.39 2.28 0.96
CA VAL A 37 -3.80 1.94 0.75
C VAL A 37 -4.11 1.90 -0.74
N HIS A 38 -4.79 0.86 -1.19
CA HIS A 38 -5.38 0.80 -2.52
C HIS A 38 -6.91 0.86 -2.42
N ILE A 39 -7.53 1.61 -3.33
CA ILE A 39 -8.99 1.71 -3.41
C ILE A 39 -9.39 1.09 -4.75
N ASP A 40 -9.96 -0.12 -4.73
CA ASP A 40 -10.48 -0.75 -5.93
C ASP A 40 -11.75 0.00 -6.37
N GLY A 41 -11.64 0.74 -7.48
CA GLY A 41 -12.74 1.50 -8.09
C GLY A 41 -13.67 0.66 -8.96
N SER A 42 -13.49 -0.68 -9.04
CA SER A 42 -14.35 -1.52 -9.86
C SER A 42 -15.77 -1.58 -9.27
N HIS A 43 -16.70 -0.92 -9.98
CA HIS A 43 -18.12 -0.88 -9.65
C HIS A 43 -18.71 -2.29 -9.54
N GLY A 44 -19.00 -2.77 -8.33
CA GLY A 44 -19.77 -4.01 -8.17
C GLY A 44 -19.84 -4.54 -6.74
N GLU A 45 -18.73 -4.55 -6.02
CA GLU A 45 -18.68 -5.11 -4.66
C GLU A 45 -18.19 -4.04 -3.68
N ILE A 46 -19.13 -3.43 -2.97
CA ILE A 46 -18.80 -2.55 -1.84
C ILE A 46 -18.20 -3.45 -0.77
N TYR A 47 -16.87 -3.43 -0.61
CA TYR A 47 -16.24 -4.01 0.57
C TYR A 47 -16.60 -3.11 1.77
N PRO A 48 -17.38 -3.60 2.75
CA PRO A 48 -17.79 -2.78 3.88
C PRO A 48 -16.63 -2.54 4.87
N GLU A 49 -15.53 -3.27 4.71
CA GLU A 49 -14.43 -3.32 5.67
C GLU A 49 -13.09 -3.04 5.01
N LEU A 50 -12.19 -2.43 5.79
CA LEU A 50 -10.78 -2.26 5.47
C LEU A 50 -10.11 -3.63 5.56
N VAL A 51 -9.52 -4.10 4.48
CA VAL A 51 -8.86 -5.41 4.44
C VAL A 51 -7.36 -5.21 4.57
N ASP A 52 -6.72 -5.80 5.58
CA ASP A 52 -5.25 -5.81 5.66
C ASP A 52 -4.70 -6.88 4.72
N LEU A 53 -4.13 -6.44 3.60
CA LEU A 53 -3.62 -7.30 2.53
C LEU A 53 -2.37 -8.09 2.96
N GLN A 54 -1.62 -7.60 3.96
CA GLN A 54 -0.48 -8.34 4.50
C GLN A 54 -0.94 -9.52 5.38
N ALA A 55 -1.99 -9.33 6.18
CA ALA A 55 -2.50 -10.36 7.08
C ALA A 55 -3.44 -11.39 6.40
N SER A 56 -4.19 -10.97 5.38
CA SER A 56 -5.29 -11.76 4.79
C SER A 56 -5.00 -12.32 3.40
N TYR A 57 -3.72 -12.43 3.03
CA TYR A 57 -3.24 -12.89 1.71
C TYR A 57 -3.92 -14.17 1.19
N HIS A 58 -4.39 -15.05 2.08
CA HIS A 58 -5.05 -16.32 1.74
C HIS A 58 -6.59 -16.31 1.80
N GLU A 59 -7.21 -15.27 2.38
CA GLU A 59 -8.64 -15.28 2.73
C GLU A 59 -9.45 -14.20 2.01
N ALA A 60 -8.81 -13.12 1.54
CA ALA A 60 -9.50 -12.09 0.81
C ALA A 60 -9.76 -12.51 -0.65
N PRO A 61 -10.90 -12.14 -1.25
CA PRO A 61 -11.20 -12.30 -2.68
C PRO A 61 -10.35 -11.37 -3.55
N LEU A 62 -9.05 -11.29 -3.28
CA LEU A 62 -8.10 -10.52 -4.06
C LEU A 62 -7.86 -11.24 -5.38
N LYS A 63 -8.00 -10.51 -6.47
CA LYS A 63 -7.59 -11.00 -7.78
C LYS A 63 -6.11 -11.35 -7.70
N LYS A 64 -5.70 -12.51 -8.23
CA LYS A 64 -4.29 -12.95 -8.29
C LYS A 64 -3.34 -11.86 -8.80
N ARG A 65 -3.82 -11.03 -9.73
CA ARG A 65 -3.09 -9.87 -10.27
C ARG A 65 -2.81 -8.80 -9.22
N SER A 66 -3.77 -8.47 -8.35
CA SER A 66 -3.61 -7.48 -7.28
C SER A 66 -2.54 -7.93 -6.27
N VAL A 67 -2.54 -9.22 -5.96
CA VAL A 67 -1.54 -9.86 -5.10
C VAL A 67 -0.13 -9.80 -5.70
N GLU A 68 0.01 -10.13 -6.99
CA GLU A 68 1.29 -10.04 -7.69
C GLU A 68 1.84 -8.59 -7.74
N GLN A 69 0.96 -7.59 -7.89
CA GLN A 69 1.36 -6.19 -7.88
C GLN A 69 1.74 -5.71 -6.47
N LEU A 70 0.99 -6.13 -5.45
CA LEU A 70 1.31 -5.86 -4.05
C LEU A 70 2.73 -6.34 -3.70
N ASN A 71 3.06 -7.58 -4.08
CA ASN A 71 4.38 -8.15 -3.84
C ASN A 71 5.48 -7.33 -4.53
N LYS A 72 5.25 -6.87 -5.77
CA LYS A 72 6.21 -5.99 -6.46
C LYS A 72 6.42 -4.67 -5.75
N ILE A 73 5.35 -4.06 -5.24
CA ILE A 73 5.43 -2.80 -4.48
C ILE A 73 6.25 -3.01 -3.20
N VAL A 74 5.98 -4.10 -2.46
CA VAL A 74 6.72 -4.45 -1.24
C VAL A 74 8.19 -4.71 -1.55
N GLU A 75 8.50 -5.52 -2.57
CA GLU A 75 9.88 -5.82 -2.98
C GLU A 75 10.64 -4.57 -3.45
N TYR A 76 9.96 -3.65 -4.15
CA TYR A 76 10.55 -2.40 -4.60
C TYR A 76 10.79 -1.42 -3.44
N THR A 77 9.90 -1.41 -2.45
CA THR A 77 9.97 -0.47 -1.33
C THR A 77 11.11 -0.83 -0.38
N ASN A 78 12.26 -0.19 -0.55
CA ASN A 78 13.43 -0.34 0.33
C ASN A 78 13.29 0.47 1.64
N TYR A 79 12.18 0.24 2.36
CA TYR A 79 11.81 0.83 3.66
C TYR A 79 10.72 -0.03 4.33
N PRO A 80 10.70 -0.21 5.67
CA PRO A 80 9.65 -0.99 6.33
C PRO A 80 8.26 -0.38 6.11
N ILE A 81 7.33 -1.21 5.67
CA ILE A 81 5.92 -0.86 5.49
C ILE A 81 5.13 -1.45 6.67
N GLU A 82 4.42 -0.61 7.42
CA GLU A 82 3.64 -1.03 8.59
C GLU A 82 2.35 -1.77 8.19
N HIS A 83 1.63 -1.23 7.21
CA HIS A 83 0.36 -1.81 6.74
C HIS A 83 0.16 -1.56 5.25
N ILE A 84 -0.53 -2.51 4.60
CA ILE A 84 -1.09 -2.30 3.26
C ILE A 84 -2.56 -2.71 3.29
N TRP A 85 -3.43 -1.77 2.94
CA TRP A 85 -4.87 -1.95 2.84
C TRP A 85 -5.37 -1.94 1.40
#